data_AF-A0A9P6HX49-F1
#
_entry.id   AF-A0A9P6HX49-F1
#
_cell.length_a   1.000
_cell.length_b   1.000
_cell.length_c   1.000
_cell.angle_alpha   90.00
_cell.angle_beta   90.00
_cell.angle_gamma   90.00
#
_symmetry.space_group_name_H-M   'P 1'
#
loop_
_entity.id
_entity.type
_entity.pdbx_description
1 polymer ?
#
loop_
_entity_poly.entity_id
_entity_poly.type
_entity_poly.pdbx_seq_one_letter_code
_entity_poly.pdbx_strand_id
1 'polypeptide(L)'
;MRPAPILIFLASLAGAAMADTKWGGPAPKDDRMSLDPLPECWQECFNEGNKLSKPWDVNTISKRDFCEDKYFAVSYWRGYTLNPCTAKKCPNKEVHNTARKWYREMCEPYLGDDL
;
A
#
# COMPACT_ATOMS: atom_id res chain seq x y z
N MET A 1 41.31 6.58 -48.59
CA MET A 1 39.95 6.69 -48.00
C MET A 1 39.73 5.48 -47.11
N ARG A 2 39.46 5.69 -45.82
CA ARG A 2 39.14 4.65 -44.82
C ARG A 2 37.63 4.49 -44.70
N PRO A 3 37.11 3.29 -44.40
CA PRO A 3 35.90 3.17 -43.59
C PRO A 3 36.20 2.45 -42.27
N ALA A 4 35.79 3.08 -41.17
CA ALA A 4 35.75 2.47 -39.84
C ALA A 4 34.40 1.75 -39.65
N PRO A 5 34.37 0.54 -39.06
CA PRO A 5 33.10 -0.12 -38.75
C PRO A 5 32.45 0.48 -37.50
N ILE A 6 31.17 0.79 -37.65
CA ILE A 6 30.26 1.38 -36.67
C ILE A 6 29.92 0.34 -35.57
N LEU A 7 30.15 0.69 -34.31
CA LEU A 7 29.70 -0.07 -33.14
C LEU A 7 28.19 0.12 -32.95
N ILE A 8 27.40 -0.94 -33.13
CA ILE A 8 25.98 -0.95 -32.77
C ILE A 8 25.87 -1.39 -31.31
N PHE A 9 25.64 -0.43 -30.41
CA PHE A 9 25.21 -0.72 -29.05
C PHE A 9 23.72 -1.12 -29.08
N LEU A 10 23.45 -2.42 -28.90
CA LEU A 10 22.11 -2.90 -28.57
C LEU A 10 21.80 -2.51 -27.12
N ALA A 11 21.21 -1.33 -26.94
CA ALA A 11 20.57 -0.98 -25.67
C ALA A 11 19.27 -1.80 -25.57
N SER A 12 19.33 -2.91 -24.83
CA SER A 12 18.13 -3.62 -24.39
C SER A 12 17.31 -2.69 -23.52
N LEU A 13 16.27 -2.07 -24.10
CA LEU A 13 15.19 -1.44 -23.34
C LEU A 13 14.51 -2.54 -22.53
N ALA A 14 14.87 -2.64 -21.25
CA ALA A 14 14.03 -3.28 -20.25
C ALA A 14 12.77 -2.44 -20.07
N GLY A 15 11.81 -2.62 -20.99
CA GLY A 15 10.46 -2.12 -20.82
C GLY A 15 9.80 -2.94 -19.72
N ALA A 16 9.87 -2.47 -18.48
CA ALA A 16 8.96 -2.92 -17.44
C ALA A 16 7.56 -2.49 -17.87
N ALA A 17 6.79 -3.41 -18.44
CA ALA A 17 5.36 -3.25 -18.62
C ALA A 17 4.75 -3.10 -17.23
N MET A 18 4.53 -1.86 -16.78
CA MET A 18 3.68 -1.61 -15.63
C MET A 18 2.28 -2.05 -16.07
N ALA A 19 1.85 -3.21 -15.59
CA ALA A 19 0.49 -3.66 -15.79
C ALA A 19 -0.44 -2.55 -15.30
N ASP A 20 -1.37 -2.11 -16.17
CA ASP A 20 -2.44 -1.17 -15.84
C ASP A 20 -3.40 -1.80 -14.83
N THR A 21 -2.97 -1.98 -13.58
CA THR A 21 -3.89 -2.23 -12.47
C THR A 21 -4.67 -0.95 -12.25
N LYS A 22 -5.96 -0.96 -12.60
CA LYS A 22 -6.91 0.09 -12.19
C LYS A 22 -6.67 0.36 -10.71
N TRP A 23 -6.45 1.63 -10.37
CA TRP A 23 -6.21 2.08 -8.99
C TRP A 23 -7.22 1.40 -8.06
N GLY A 24 -6.70 0.80 -6.98
CA GLY A 24 -7.38 0.00 -5.96
C GLY A 24 -8.28 -1.14 -6.44
N GLY A 25 -7.97 -1.67 -7.62
CA GLY A 25 -8.27 -3.06 -7.95
C GLY A 25 -7.36 -4.03 -7.18
N PRO A 26 -7.67 -5.34 -7.23
CA PRO A 26 -6.84 -6.35 -6.56
C PRO A 26 -5.42 -6.38 -7.14
N ALA A 27 -4.41 -6.22 -6.28
CA ALA A 27 -3.00 -6.32 -6.62
C ALA A 27 -2.49 -7.78 -6.53
N PRO A 28 -1.34 -8.10 -7.14
CA PRO A 28 -0.58 -9.32 -6.85
C PRO A 28 -0.30 -9.50 -5.35
N LYS A 29 -0.19 -10.75 -4.87
CA LYS A 29 -0.09 -11.03 -3.42
C LYS A 29 1.14 -10.40 -2.75
N ASP A 30 2.25 -10.34 -3.46
CA ASP A 30 3.53 -9.74 -3.07
C ASP A 30 3.46 -8.21 -2.93
N ASP A 31 2.57 -7.58 -3.71
CA ASP A 31 2.33 -6.13 -3.70
C ASP A 31 1.27 -5.70 -2.67
N ARG A 32 0.56 -6.64 -2.04
CA ARG A 32 -0.37 -6.34 -0.94
C ARG A 32 0.38 -6.12 0.36
N MET A 33 -0.23 -5.35 1.26
CA MET A 33 0.29 -5.22 2.62
C MET A 33 0.11 -6.51 3.43
N SER A 34 1.10 -6.84 4.27
CA SER A 34 0.95 -7.86 5.32
C SER A 34 0.51 -7.19 6.62
N LEU A 35 -0.50 -7.79 7.26
CA LEU A 35 -0.98 -7.39 8.58
C LEU A 35 -0.26 -8.14 9.71
N ASP A 36 0.61 -9.11 9.41
CA ASP A 36 1.31 -9.93 10.42
C ASP A 36 2.06 -9.11 11.48
N PRO A 37 2.69 -7.96 11.16
CA PRO A 37 3.37 -7.14 12.16
C PRO A 37 2.40 -6.39 13.10
N LEU A 38 1.10 -6.34 12.77
CA LEU A 38 0.11 -5.65 13.58
C LEU A 38 -0.38 -6.54 14.72
N PRO A 39 -0.70 -5.96 15.89
CA PRO A 39 -1.35 -6.68 16.97
C PRO A 39 -2.69 -7.28 16.54
N GLU A 40 -3.08 -8.41 17.13
CA GLU A 40 -4.29 -9.17 16.76
C GLU A 40 -5.56 -8.29 16.72
N CYS A 41 -5.76 -7.44 17.73
CA CYS A 41 -6.92 -6.54 17.77
C CYS A 41 -6.96 -5.55 16.58
N TRP A 42 -5.80 -5.17 16.03
CA TRP A 42 -5.72 -4.35 14.82
C TRP A 42 -6.05 -5.15 13.58
N GLN A 43 -5.56 -6.40 13.47
CA GLN A 43 -5.87 -7.28 12.36
C GLN A 43 -7.37 -7.59 12.29
N GLU A 44 -8.00 -7.85 13.44
CA GLU A 44 -9.45 -8.01 13.53
C GLU A 44 -10.18 -6.76 13.03
N CYS A 45 -9.80 -5.58 13.50
CA CYS A 45 -10.42 -4.32 13.09
C CYS A 45 -10.22 -3.99 11.61
N PHE A 46 -9.06 -4.32 11.04
CA PHE A 46 -8.81 -4.21 9.61
C PHE A 46 -9.81 -5.05 8.81
N ASN A 47 -9.95 -6.33 9.20
CA ASN A 47 -10.82 -7.29 8.51
C ASN A 47 -12.31 -6.99 8.69
N GLU A 48 -12.73 -6.58 9.88
CA GLU A 48 -14.11 -6.14 10.13
C GLU A 48 -14.44 -4.91 9.30
N GLY A 49 -13.50 -3.96 9.23
CA GLY A 49 -13.75 -2.67 8.62
C GLY A 49 -13.80 -2.69 7.11
N ASN A 50 -13.12 -3.65 6.50
CA ASN A 50 -13.07 -3.85 5.06
C ASN A 50 -14.45 -4.18 4.45
N LYS A 51 -15.44 -4.57 5.26
CA LYS A 51 -16.83 -4.79 4.81
C LYS A 51 -17.52 -3.51 4.34
N LEU A 52 -17.10 -2.34 4.84
CA LEU A 52 -17.72 -1.04 4.56
C LEU A 52 -17.10 -0.30 3.38
N SER A 53 -15.92 -0.70 2.92
CA SER A 53 -15.18 0.00 1.85
C SER A 53 -15.54 -0.45 0.43
N LYS A 54 -16.54 -1.33 0.25
CA LYS A 54 -16.97 -1.80 -1.08
C LYS A 54 -17.23 -0.63 -2.05
N PRO A 55 -16.70 -0.66 -3.29
CA PRO A 55 -16.08 -1.80 -3.98
C PRO A 55 -14.58 -2.05 -3.68
N TRP A 56 -13.97 -1.25 -2.79
CA TRP A 56 -12.54 -1.25 -2.49
C TRP A 56 -12.25 -2.17 -1.30
N ASP A 57 -11.71 -3.34 -1.59
CA ASP A 57 -11.18 -4.23 -0.56
C ASP A 57 -9.75 -3.79 -0.22
N VAL A 58 -9.59 -3.07 0.90
CA VAL A 58 -8.29 -2.51 1.31
C VAL A 58 -7.26 -3.62 1.54
N ASN A 59 -7.65 -4.84 1.90
CA ASN A 59 -6.72 -5.97 2.07
C ASN A 59 -6.18 -6.50 0.74
N THR A 60 -6.76 -6.09 -0.39
CA THR A 60 -6.38 -6.59 -1.72
C THR A 60 -5.73 -5.55 -2.60
N ILE A 61 -5.78 -4.26 -2.26
CA ILE A 61 -5.10 -3.21 -3.03
C ILE A 61 -3.58 -3.28 -2.86
N SER A 62 -2.85 -2.61 -3.75
CA SER A 62 -1.39 -2.50 -3.64
C SER A 62 -0.97 -1.62 -2.46
N LYS A 63 0.23 -1.84 -1.91
CA LYS A 63 0.84 -0.93 -0.91
C LYS A 63 0.86 0.51 -1.42
N ARG A 64 1.18 0.72 -2.70
CA ARG A 64 1.16 2.04 -3.35
C ARG A 64 -0.22 2.69 -3.24
N ASP A 65 -1.27 2.00 -3.70
CA ASP A 65 -2.63 2.56 -3.68
C ASP A 65 -3.11 2.83 -2.25
N PHE A 66 -2.73 1.97 -1.31
CA PHE A 66 -3.01 2.17 0.10
C PHE A 66 -2.35 3.43 0.67
N CYS A 67 -1.08 3.66 0.30
CA CYS A 67 -0.26 4.73 0.85
C CYS A 67 -0.46 6.09 0.16
N GLU A 68 -0.67 6.10 -1.16
CA GLU A 68 -1.00 7.32 -1.91
C GLU A 68 -2.41 7.82 -1.58
N ASP A 69 -3.31 6.93 -1.14
CA ASP A 69 -4.68 7.26 -0.74
C ASP A 69 -5.40 8.16 -1.74
N LYS A 70 -5.25 7.83 -3.03
CA LYS A 70 -5.90 8.59 -4.11
C LYS A 70 -7.41 8.65 -3.83
N TYR A 71 -8.02 9.82 -4.07
CA TYR A 71 -9.45 10.03 -3.78
C TYR A 71 -9.87 9.83 -2.31
N PHE A 72 -8.92 9.78 -1.36
CA PHE A 72 -9.16 9.69 0.08
C PHE A 72 -9.94 8.46 0.55
N ALA A 73 -10.02 7.40 -0.25
CA ALA A 73 -10.82 6.22 0.08
C ALA A 73 -10.27 5.47 1.31
N VAL A 74 -8.95 5.36 1.41
CA VAL A 74 -8.26 4.70 2.54
C VAL A 74 -8.33 5.57 3.78
N SER A 75 -8.15 6.90 3.66
CA SER A 75 -8.36 7.79 4.80
C SER A 75 -9.80 7.78 5.31
N TYR A 76 -10.79 7.74 4.40
CA TYR A 76 -12.20 7.65 4.76
C TYR A 76 -12.47 6.34 5.50
N TRP A 77 -12.09 5.20 4.92
CA TRP A 77 -12.21 3.88 5.57
C TRP A 77 -11.51 3.85 6.93
N ARG A 78 -10.28 4.38 7.03
CA ARG A 78 -9.52 4.45 8.28
C ARG A 78 -10.26 5.27 9.34
N GLY A 79 -10.77 6.44 8.97
CA GLY A 79 -11.44 7.36 9.88
C GLY A 79 -12.79 6.83 10.38
N TYR A 80 -13.61 6.28 9.48
CA TYR A 80 -14.98 5.85 9.79
C TYR A 80 -15.08 4.41 10.27
N THR A 81 -14.03 3.61 10.08
CA THR A 81 -14.11 2.18 10.36
C THR A 81 -12.96 1.65 11.19
N LEU A 82 -11.72 1.85 10.75
CA LEU A 82 -10.57 1.30 11.47
C LEU A 82 -10.39 1.98 12.83
N ASN A 83 -10.36 3.32 12.87
CA ASN A 83 -10.08 4.09 14.07
C ASN A 83 -11.13 3.87 15.18
N PRO A 84 -12.46 3.89 14.91
CA PRO A 84 -13.45 3.59 15.95
C PRO A 84 -13.32 2.16 16.49
N CYS A 85 -13.00 1.19 15.63
CA CYS A 85 -12.81 -0.18 16.05
C CYS A 85 -11.58 -0.33 16.95
N THR A 86 -10.42 0.19 16.52
CA THR A 86 -9.18 0.07 17.30
C THR A 86 -9.23 0.89 18.58
N ALA A 87 -9.90 2.04 18.60
CA ALA A 87 -10.14 2.79 19.84
C ALA A 87 -10.96 1.98 20.87
N LYS A 88 -11.86 1.12 20.41
CA LYS A 88 -12.70 0.27 21.27
C LYS A 88 -12.01 -1.03 21.68
N LYS A 89 -11.33 -1.69 20.75
CA LYS A 89 -10.80 -3.06 20.93
C LYS A 89 -9.31 -3.11 21.29
N CYS A 90 -8.56 -2.04 21.05
CA CYS A 90 -7.12 -1.98 21.29
C CYS A 90 -6.80 -0.96 22.41
N PRO A 91 -6.79 -1.39 23.69
CA PRO A 91 -6.70 -0.47 24.83
C PRO A 91 -5.29 0.09 25.08
N ASN A 92 -4.25 -0.52 24.52
CA ASN A 92 -2.86 -0.19 24.86
C ASN A 92 -2.27 0.84 23.89
N LYS A 93 -1.67 1.92 24.43
CA LYS A 93 -0.93 2.93 23.64
C LYS A 93 0.21 2.32 22.82
N GLU A 94 0.89 1.30 23.34
CA GLU A 94 1.98 0.60 22.65
C GLU A 94 1.49 -0.13 21.39
N VAL A 95 0.28 -0.69 21.45
CA VAL A 95 -0.39 -1.33 20.31
C VAL A 95 -0.64 -0.29 19.20
N HIS A 96 -1.11 0.91 19.57
CA HIS A 96 -1.27 2.03 18.62
C HIS A 96 0.08 2.53 18.07
N ASN A 97 1.14 2.52 18.87
CA ASN A 97 2.48 2.90 18.40
C ASN A 97 3.04 1.88 17.40
N THR A 98 2.81 0.59 17.64
CA THR A 98 3.21 -0.49 16.73
C THR A 98 2.52 -0.32 15.38
N ALA A 99 1.21 -0.06 15.38
CA ALA A 99 0.46 0.19 14.14
C ALA A 99 0.92 1.46 13.40
N ARG A 100 1.25 2.53 14.12
CA ARG A 100 1.79 3.76 13.51
C ARG A 100 3.17 3.51 12.89
N LYS A 101 4.03 2.74 13.56
CA LYS A 101 5.35 2.36 13.04
C LYS A 101 5.20 1.54 11.76
N TRP A 102 4.37 0.50 11.79
CA TRP A 102 4.06 -0.32 10.61
C TRP A 102 3.56 0.52 9.43
N TYR A 103 2.60 1.43 9.67
CA TYR A 103 2.08 2.30 8.60
C TYR A 103 3.19 3.16 7.99
N ARG A 104 4.05 3.74 8.82
CA ARG A 104 5.18 4.56 8.36
C ARG A 104 6.16 3.74 7.53
N GLU A 105 6.63 2.61 8.04
CA GLU A 105 7.61 1.76 7.34
C GLU A 105 7.06 1.23 6.00
N MET A 106 5.77 0.90 5.96
CA MET A 106 5.11 0.45 4.73
C MET A 106 4.95 1.58 3.70
N CYS A 107 4.64 2.80 4.15
CA CYS A 107 4.31 3.90 3.27
C CYS A 107 5.48 4.84 2.95
N GLU A 108 6.56 4.81 3.71
CA GLU A 108 7.76 5.64 3.49
C GLU A 108 8.25 5.62 2.03
N PRO A 109 8.33 4.48 1.31
CA PRO A 109 8.74 4.47 -0.10
C PRO A 109 7.79 5.20 -1.06
N TYR A 110 6.58 5.54 -0.62
CA TYR A 110 5.51 6.12 -1.43
C TYR A 110 5.14 7.54 -1.00
N LEU A 111 5.71 8.07 0.08
CA LEU A 111 5.36 9.39 0.60
C LEU A 111 6.00 10.56 -0.17
N GLY A 112 6.88 10.28 -1.14
CA GLY A 112 7.62 11.30 -1.89
C GLY A 112 8.63 12.06 -1.00
N ASP A 113 9.65 12.66 -1.61
CA ASP A 113 10.65 13.48 -0.89
C ASP A 113 10.09 14.83 -0.39
N ASP A 114 8.77 15.05 -0.45
CA ASP A 114 8.10 16.33 -0.14
C ASP A 114 7.38 16.33 1.23
N LEU A 115 8.05 15.84 2.28
CA LEU A 115 7.69 16.11 3.69
C LEU A 115 8.87 16.62 4.51
#